data_AF-F7KC69-F1
#
_entry.id   AF-F7KC69-F1
#
_cell.length_a   1.000
_cell.length_b   1.000
_cell.length_c   1.000
_cell.angle_alpha   90.00
_cell.angle_beta   90.00
_cell.angle_gamma   90.00
#
_symmetry.space_group_name_H-M   'P 1'
#
loop_
_entity.id
_entity.type
_entity.pdbx_description
1 polymer ?
#
loop_
_entity_poly.entity_id
_entity_poly.type
_entity_poly.pdbx_seq_one_letter_code
_entity_poly.pdbx_strand_id
1 'polypeptide(L)'
;MKRSEFQGNPIISIDETVTLYHGSKAGIRGTIAPISRDRCDFGKGFYMGTDRTQPLTLICNYPKAKIYTLSVDLSELKILDVEVGLDWALLVAYNRGKLDSVKSTKIYNRFVELSKGCDMIIGYIANDRMFVVLDRFFNGEITDLALIHSLSALNLGKQYAALTEKACKKIKIIEEQEISEYNRDKLKRLSEVNRSEGIAKAEEICRKYRREGQFFDEILKAGE
;
A
#
# COMPACT_ATOMS: atom_id res chain seq x y z
N MET A 1 7.76 -30.49 -4.82
CA MET A 1 6.96 -29.28 -4.56
C MET A 1 7.64 -28.58 -3.38
N LYS A 2 8.44 -27.54 -3.64
CA LYS A 2 9.20 -26.86 -2.59
C LYS A 2 8.20 -26.11 -1.69
N ARG A 3 8.33 -26.29 -0.38
CA ARG A 3 7.60 -25.55 0.65
C ARG A 3 7.73 -24.06 0.32
N SER A 4 6.60 -23.34 0.32
CA SER A 4 6.58 -21.88 0.34
C SER A 4 7.15 -21.44 1.70
N GLU A 5 8.48 -21.45 1.80
CA GLU A 5 9.18 -20.81 2.90
C GLU A 5 8.99 -19.30 2.70
N PHE A 6 8.26 -18.67 3.61
CA PHE A 6 8.09 -17.23 3.68
C PHE A 6 9.48 -16.55 3.66
N GLN A 7 9.86 -15.98 2.52
CA GLN A 7 11.14 -15.28 2.39
C GLN A 7 11.12 -14.03 3.27
N GLY A 8 12.16 -13.82 4.07
CA GLY A 8 12.27 -12.63 4.92
C GLY A 8 12.28 -11.37 4.07
N ASN A 9 11.33 -10.47 4.28
CA ASN A 9 11.34 -9.15 3.63
C ASN A 9 12.58 -8.39 4.14
N PRO A 10 13.50 -7.97 3.25
CA PRO A 10 14.77 -7.41 3.68
C PRO A 10 14.53 -6.01 4.26
N ILE A 11 15.02 -5.82 5.49
CA ILE A 11 15.30 -4.47 5.97
C ILE A 11 16.54 -3.99 5.24
N ILE A 12 16.39 -2.94 4.46
CA ILE A 12 17.45 -2.37 3.63
C ILE A 12 17.83 -0.97 4.14
N SER A 13 19.05 -0.57 3.79
CA SER A 13 19.51 0.81 3.83
C SER A 13 19.88 1.20 2.41
N ILE A 14 19.36 2.33 1.94
CA ILE A 14 19.58 2.81 0.59
C ILE A 14 20.21 4.19 0.70
N ASP A 15 21.32 4.42 0.02
CA ASP A 15 21.98 5.72 -0.01
C ASP A 15 21.61 6.45 -1.31
N GLU A 16 20.36 6.88 -1.40
CA GLU A 16 19.82 7.55 -2.58
C GLU A 16 18.80 8.64 -2.20
N THR A 17 18.60 9.58 -3.12
CA THR A 17 17.49 10.55 -3.05
C THR A 17 16.51 10.26 -4.17
N VAL A 18 15.22 10.12 -3.82
CA VAL A 18 14.15 9.83 -4.77
C VAL A 18 13.17 11.00 -4.90
N THR A 19 12.52 11.10 -6.06
CA THR A 19 11.40 12.03 -6.27
C THR A 19 10.09 11.28 -6.07
N LEU A 20 9.24 11.76 -5.17
CA LEU A 20 7.94 11.17 -4.86
C LEU A 20 6.82 12.23 -4.88
N TYR A 21 5.57 11.78 -4.88
CA TYR A 21 4.41 12.66 -4.97
C TYR A 21 3.44 12.45 -3.81
N HIS A 22 2.98 13.55 -3.22
CA HIS A 22 1.97 13.52 -2.16
C HIS A 22 0.75 14.34 -2.55
N GLY A 23 -0.43 13.76 -2.37
CA GLY A 23 -1.70 14.43 -2.55
C GLY A 23 -2.34 14.81 -1.23
N SER A 24 -2.48 16.10 -0.94
CA SER A 24 -3.24 16.58 0.22
C SER A 24 -4.61 17.10 -0.18
N LYS A 25 -5.64 16.72 0.58
CA LYS A 25 -7.03 17.16 0.37
C LYS A 25 -7.27 18.64 0.70
N ALA A 26 -6.41 19.25 1.53
CA ALA A 26 -6.56 20.61 2.03
C ALA A 26 -5.24 21.39 2.11
N GLY A 27 -4.17 20.86 1.52
CA GLY A 27 -2.80 21.34 1.68
C GLY A 27 -2.11 20.79 2.94
N ILE A 28 -0.78 20.86 2.96
CA ILE A 28 0.03 20.51 4.13
C ILE A 28 0.04 21.73 5.07
N ARG A 29 -0.12 21.51 6.38
CA ARG A 29 -0.02 22.55 7.41
C ARG A 29 1.04 22.15 8.42
N GLY A 30 1.99 23.04 8.68
CA GLY A 30 3.13 22.74 9.54
C GLY A 30 4.18 21.87 8.83
N THR A 31 5.03 21.24 9.63
CA THR A 31 6.08 20.33 9.13
C THR A 31 5.48 18.99 8.70
N ILE A 32 6.14 18.32 7.76
CA ILE A 32 5.81 16.94 7.41
C ILE A 32 6.02 16.06 8.65
N ALA A 33 5.01 15.27 8.98
CA ALA A 33 4.97 14.43 10.18
C ALA A 33 4.14 13.16 9.91
N PRO A 34 4.38 12.05 10.62
CA PRO A 34 3.69 10.78 10.43
C PRO A 34 2.32 10.80 11.12
N ILE A 35 1.41 11.66 10.65
CA ILE A 35 0.15 11.98 11.33
C ILE A 35 -1.11 11.56 10.55
N SER A 36 -1.02 10.54 9.69
CA SER A 36 -2.22 9.99 9.05
C SER A 36 -3.20 9.36 10.04
N ARG A 37 -4.32 8.87 9.50
CA ARG A 37 -5.23 7.96 10.20
C ARG A 37 -4.48 6.69 10.61
N ASP A 38 -4.99 6.03 11.65
CA ASP A 38 -4.34 4.84 12.22
C ASP A 38 -4.37 3.61 11.29
N ARG A 39 -5.50 3.40 10.59
CA ARG A 39 -5.72 2.23 9.72
C ARG A 39 -5.43 2.51 8.23
N CYS A 40 -4.21 2.93 7.93
CA CYS A 40 -3.69 3.00 6.56
C CYS A 40 -2.95 1.69 6.19
N ASP A 41 -2.54 1.55 4.93
CA ASP A 41 -1.94 0.31 4.39
C ASP A 41 -0.73 -0.18 5.17
N PHE A 42 0.07 0.76 5.66
CA PHE A 42 1.33 0.53 6.37
C PHE A 42 1.33 1.19 7.76
N GLY A 43 0.14 1.39 8.33
CA GLY A 43 -0.05 2.04 9.63
C GLY A 43 -0.02 3.56 9.56
N LYS A 44 0.15 4.20 10.70
CA LYS A 44 0.19 5.67 10.77
C LYS A 44 1.49 6.21 10.17
N GLY A 45 1.41 7.14 9.23
CA GLY A 45 2.59 7.68 8.56
C GLY A 45 2.31 8.84 7.61
N PHE A 46 3.33 9.28 6.89
CA PHE A 46 3.22 10.22 5.77
C PHE A 46 3.42 9.47 4.45
N TYR A 47 2.39 9.50 3.60
CA TYR A 47 2.29 8.64 2.42
C TYR A 47 2.63 9.39 1.13
N MET A 48 3.46 8.77 0.30
CA MET A 48 3.94 9.31 -0.96
C MET A 48 3.94 8.22 -2.03
N GLY A 49 3.62 8.54 -3.27
CA GLY A 49 3.60 7.61 -4.39
C GLY A 49 4.71 7.88 -5.40
N THR A 50 5.13 6.86 -6.15
CA THR A 50 6.10 7.00 -7.25
C THR A 50 5.51 7.63 -8.51
N ASP A 51 4.19 7.49 -8.72
CA ASP A 51 3.47 8.08 -9.84
C ASP A 51 2.64 9.28 -9.36
N ARG A 52 2.81 10.43 -10.01
CA ARG A 52 2.06 11.67 -9.72
C ARG A 52 0.56 11.54 -9.99
N THR A 53 0.16 10.71 -10.95
CA THR A 53 -1.22 10.56 -11.40
C THR A 53 -2.11 9.95 -10.33
N GLN A 54 -1.59 8.99 -9.58
CA GLN A 54 -2.35 8.31 -8.53
C GLN A 54 -2.79 9.23 -7.38
N PRO A 55 -1.92 9.98 -6.67
CA PRO A 55 -2.38 10.90 -5.63
C PRO A 55 -3.33 11.96 -6.18
N LEU A 56 -3.18 12.37 -7.44
CA LEU A 56 -4.11 13.27 -8.11
C LEU A 56 -5.52 12.69 -8.26
N THR A 57 -5.66 11.42 -8.68
CA THR A 57 -6.98 10.79 -8.76
C THR A 57 -7.63 10.64 -7.39
N LEU A 58 -6.85 10.43 -6.32
CA LEU A 58 -7.35 10.30 -4.94
C LEU A 58 -7.87 11.63 -4.35
N ILE A 59 -7.32 12.77 -4.77
CA ILE A 59 -7.66 14.10 -4.22
C ILE A 59 -8.49 14.96 -5.17
N CYS A 60 -8.80 14.49 -6.39
CA CYS A 60 -9.47 15.28 -7.43
C CYS A 60 -10.84 15.83 -7.02
N ASN A 61 -11.53 15.17 -6.08
CA ASN A 61 -12.83 15.58 -5.55
C ASN A 61 -12.78 16.66 -4.45
N TYR A 62 -11.59 17.09 -4.01
CA TYR A 62 -11.44 18.06 -2.91
C TYR A 62 -11.03 19.43 -3.45
N PRO A 63 -11.88 20.47 -3.40
CA PRO A 63 -11.60 21.77 -4.03
C PRO A 63 -10.30 22.44 -3.57
N LYS A 64 -9.91 22.23 -2.30
CA LYS A 64 -8.68 22.77 -1.71
C LYS A 64 -7.48 21.81 -1.83
N ALA A 65 -7.60 20.78 -2.66
CA ALA A 65 -6.54 19.82 -2.86
C ALA A 65 -5.31 20.45 -3.50
N LYS A 66 -4.15 19.98 -3.05
CA LYS A 66 -2.83 20.35 -3.56
C LYS A 66 -2.00 19.10 -3.78
N ILE A 67 -1.25 19.09 -4.88
CA ILE A 67 -0.27 18.05 -5.18
C ILE A 67 1.12 18.60 -4.87
N TYR A 68 1.97 17.76 -4.29
CA TYR A 68 3.33 18.10 -3.91
C TYR A 68 4.30 17.17 -4.62
N THR A 69 5.36 17.75 -5.19
CA THR A 69 6.55 17.02 -5.64
C THR A 69 7.57 17.09 -4.52
N LEU A 70 8.07 15.94 -4.09
CA LEU A 70 8.90 15.78 -2.91
C LEU A 70 10.25 15.16 -3.28
N SER A 71 11.32 15.67 -2.68
CA SER A 71 12.64 15.03 -2.64
C SER A 71 12.77 14.31 -1.32
N VAL A 72 13.11 13.01 -1.35
CA VAL A 72 13.24 12.18 -0.16
C VAL A 72 14.60 11.55 -0.13
N ASP A 73 15.39 11.89 0.89
CA ASP A 73 16.67 11.27 1.18
C ASP A 73 16.44 9.96 1.97
N LEU A 74 16.79 8.83 1.37
CA LEU A 74 16.61 7.50 1.96
C LEU A 74 17.78 7.05 2.83
N SER A 75 18.88 7.82 2.84
CA SER A 75 20.08 7.49 3.60
C SER A 75 19.79 7.38 5.10
N GLU A 76 20.43 6.39 5.73
CA GLU A 76 20.36 6.10 7.17
C GLU A 76 18.96 5.71 7.68
N LEU A 77 17.97 5.50 6.81
CA LEU A 77 16.65 5.03 7.20
C LEU A 77 16.63 3.50 7.28
N LYS A 78 15.95 2.96 8.30
CA LYS A 78 15.60 1.53 8.34
C LYS A 78 14.36 1.32 7.47
N ILE A 79 14.55 0.78 6.26
CA ILE A 79 13.49 0.64 5.28
C ILE A 79 13.06 -0.82 5.18
N LEU A 80 11.76 -1.07 5.30
CA LEU A 80 11.15 -2.36 4.96
C LEU A 80 10.58 -2.26 3.54
N ASP A 81 11.21 -2.90 2.56
CA ASP A 81 10.69 -3.00 1.18
C ASP A 81 9.95 -4.33 1.03
N VAL A 82 8.67 -4.25 0.67
CA VAL A 82 7.77 -5.40 0.58
C VAL A 82 7.21 -5.51 -0.84
N GLU A 83 7.61 -6.59 -1.51
CA GLU A 83 7.15 -6.92 -2.85
C GLU A 83 5.71 -7.42 -2.87
N VAL A 84 5.04 -7.30 -4.02
CA VAL A 84 3.66 -7.74 -4.16
C VAL A 84 3.58 -9.26 -3.95
N GLY A 85 2.72 -9.68 -3.03
CA GLY A 85 2.64 -11.08 -2.62
C GLY A 85 1.80 -11.27 -1.37
N LEU A 86 1.83 -12.48 -0.83
CA LEU A 86 1.07 -12.83 0.38
C LEU A 86 1.54 -12.03 1.59
N ASP A 87 2.85 -11.84 1.77
CA ASP A 87 3.39 -11.04 2.89
C ASP A 87 2.93 -9.58 2.84
N TRP A 88 2.94 -8.96 1.66
CA TRP A 88 2.37 -7.62 1.47
C TRP A 88 0.88 -7.58 1.81
N ALA A 89 0.10 -8.56 1.33
CA ALA A 89 -1.33 -8.63 1.58
C ALA A 89 -1.65 -8.77 3.07
N LEU A 90 -0.89 -9.62 3.77
CA LEU A 90 -1.03 -9.82 5.21
C LEU A 90 -0.55 -8.61 6.02
N LEU A 91 0.51 -7.91 5.58
CA LEU A 91 0.95 -6.65 6.21
C LEU A 91 -0.12 -5.56 6.09
N VAL A 92 -0.74 -5.41 4.91
CA VAL A 92 -1.85 -4.46 4.71
C VAL A 92 -3.05 -4.83 5.57
N ALA A 93 -3.40 -6.12 5.62
CA ALA A 93 -4.49 -6.63 6.44
C ALA A 93 -4.25 -6.40 7.94
N TYR A 94 -3.02 -6.63 8.40
CA TYR A 94 -2.58 -6.36 9.77
C TYR A 94 -2.81 -4.88 10.13
N ASN A 95 -2.23 -3.96 9.36
CA ASN A 95 -2.32 -2.51 9.66
C ASN A 95 -3.76 -1.96 9.57
N ARG A 96 -4.61 -2.59 8.76
CA ARG A 96 -6.04 -2.23 8.65
C ARG A 96 -6.94 -2.94 9.67
N GLY A 97 -6.38 -3.79 10.52
CA GLY A 97 -7.09 -4.53 11.58
C GLY A 97 -7.90 -5.73 11.09
N LYS A 98 -7.66 -6.21 9.86
CA LYS A 98 -8.32 -7.39 9.31
C LYS A 98 -7.81 -8.70 9.93
N LEU A 99 -6.60 -8.69 10.47
CA LEU A 99 -6.04 -9.82 11.22
C LEU A 99 -6.38 -9.79 12.73
N ASP A 100 -7.23 -8.87 13.19
CA ASP A 100 -7.55 -8.72 14.62
C ASP A 100 -8.23 -9.97 15.22
N SER A 101 -8.90 -10.79 14.40
CA SER A 101 -9.52 -12.06 14.81
C SER A 101 -8.51 -13.18 15.10
N VAL A 102 -7.26 -13.05 14.65
CA VAL A 102 -6.22 -14.08 14.75
C VAL A 102 -5.00 -13.62 15.57
N LYS A 103 -5.19 -12.69 16.51
CA LYS A 103 -4.14 -12.10 17.38
C LYS A 103 -3.27 -13.10 18.12
N SER A 104 -3.79 -14.28 18.43
CA SER A 104 -3.07 -15.34 19.13
C SER A 104 -2.14 -16.16 18.23
N THR A 105 -2.20 -15.98 16.91
CA THR A 105 -1.45 -16.80 15.95
C THR A 105 -0.02 -16.30 15.73
N LYS A 106 0.88 -17.20 15.33
CA LYS A 106 2.26 -16.85 14.94
C LYS A 106 2.30 -15.85 13.78
N ILE A 107 1.35 -15.97 12.85
CA ILE A 107 1.23 -15.06 11.70
C ILE A 107 1.00 -13.62 12.17
N TYR A 108 0.10 -13.38 13.13
CA TYR A 108 -0.14 -12.03 13.65
C TYR A 108 1.12 -11.43 14.27
N ASN A 109 1.77 -12.17 15.18
CA ASN A 109 2.99 -11.72 15.88
C ASN A 109 4.15 -11.43 14.92
N ARG A 110 4.24 -12.17 13.81
CA ARG A 110 5.25 -11.90 12.77
C ARG A 110 5.12 -10.48 12.20
N PHE A 111 3.91 -10.02 11.89
CA PHE A 111 3.71 -8.67 11.31
C PHE A 111 3.84 -7.54 12.33
N VAL A 112 3.58 -7.83 13.61
CA VAL A 112 3.95 -6.92 14.72
C VAL A 112 5.45 -6.66 14.70
N GLU A 113 6.27 -7.71 14.63
CA GLU A 113 7.73 -7.56 14.66
C GLU A 113 8.32 -7.08 13.31
N LEU A 114 7.70 -7.43 12.19
CA LEU A 114 8.19 -7.08 10.84
C LEU A 114 8.28 -5.56 10.63
N SER A 115 7.27 -4.81 11.09
CA SER A 115 7.21 -3.35 10.94
C SER A 115 7.96 -2.61 12.06
N LYS A 116 8.39 -3.32 13.10
CA LYS A 116 8.90 -2.73 14.34
C LYS A 116 10.22 -1.99 14.13
N GLY A 117 10.22 -0.73 14.57
CA GLY A 117 11.37 0.16 14.49
C GLY A 117 11.78 0.55 13.08
N CYS A 118 10.97 0.25 12.06
CA CYS A 118 11.21 0.74 10.71
C CYS A 118 10.90 2.24 10.63
N ASP A 119 11.76 2.98 9.94
CA ASP A 119 11.56 4.40 9.67
C ASP A 119 10.61 4.60 8.48
N MET A 120 10.65 3.68 7.52
CA MET A 120 9.89 3.74 6.29
C MET A 120 9.48 2.34 5.82
N ILE A 121 8.29 2.25 5.21
CA ILE A 121 7.84 1.06 4.48
C ILE A 121 7.65 1.44 3.02
N ILE A 122 8.22 0.64 2.13
CA ILE A 122 8.01 0.71 0.68
C ILE A 122 7.19 -0.51 0.28
N GLY A 123 6.15 -0.31 -0.51
CA GLY A 123 5.36 -1.41 -1.04
C GLY A 123 4.31 -0.92 -2.02
N TYR A 124 3.52 -1.83 -2.57
CA TYR A 124 2.51 -1.48 -3.56
C TYR A 124 1.32 -0.72 -2.94
N ILE A 125 0.66 0.13 -3.73
CA ILE A 125 -0.58 0.80 -3.29
C ILE A 125 -1.74 -0.20 -3.22
N ALA A 126 -2.50 -0.19 -2.14
CA ALA A 126 -3.79 -0.87 -2.04
C ALA A 126 -4.94 0.11 -2.33
N ASN A 127 -5.53 0.04 -3.52
CA ASN A 127 -6.73 0.83 -3.83
C ASN A 127 -8.03 0.15 -3.34
N ASP A 128 -9.15 0.85 -3.49
CA ASP A 128 -10.49 0.33 -3.13
C ASP A 128 -10.78 -1.06 -3.70
N ARG A 129 -10.28 -1.37 -4.90
CA ARG A 129 -10.48 -2.68 -5.52
C ARG A 129 -9.63 -3.76 -4.87
N MET A 130 -8.38 -3.47 -4.51
CA MET A 130 -7.54 -4.41 -3.79
C MET A 130 -8.15 -4.79 -2.44
N PHE A 131 -8.85 -3.87 -1.75
CA PHE A 131 -9.59 -4.22 -0.53
C PHE A 131 -10.69 -5.25 -0.77
N VAL A 132 -11.41 -5.18 -1.89
CA VAL A 132 -12.41 -6.19 -2.23
C VAL A 132 -11.75 -7.57 -2.41
N VAL A 133 -10.63 -7.64 -3.14
CA VAL A 133 -9.93 -8.91 -3.37
C VAL A 133 -9.34 -9.46 -2.07
N LEU A 134 -8.74 -8.59 -1.24
CA LEU A 134 -8.23 -8.95 0.08
C LEU A 134 -9.35 -9.48 0.99
N ASP A 135 -10.48 -8.79 1.07
CA ASP A 135 -11.61 -9.22 1.90
C ASP A 135 -12.13 -10.60 1.48
N ARG A 136 -12.23 -10.86 0.16
CA ARG A 136 -12.61 -12.18 -0.35
C ARG A 136 -11.62 -13.26 0.04
N PHE A 137 -10.32 -12.96 0.06
CA PHE A 137 -9.30 -13.92 0.50
C PHE A 137 -9.44 -14.23 2.01
N PHE A 138 -9.56 -13.19 2.85
CA PHE A 138 -9.70 -13.36 4.29
C PHE A 138 -11.01 -14.04 4.70
N ASN A 139 -12.06 -13.92 3.88
CA ASN A 139 -13.33 -14.63 4.07
C ASN A 139 -13.33 -16.06 3.52
N GLY A 140 -12.21 -16.54 2.95
CA GLY A 140 -12.12 -17.89 2.38
C GLY A 140 -12.84 -18.07 1.04
N GLU A 141 -13.13 -16.99 0.31
CA GLU A 141 -13.80 -17.05 -1.00
C GLU A 141 -12.83 -17.25 -2.17
N ILE A 142 -11.56 -16.84 -1.99
CA ILE A 142 -10.48 -17.03 -2.98
C ILE A 142 -9.23 -17.53 -2.29
N THR A 143 -8.34 -18.13 -3.06
CA THR A 143 -7.04 -18.63 -2.62
C THR A 143 -5.95 -17.56 -2.69
N ASP A 144 -4.82 -17.83 -2.07
CA ASP A 144 -3.61 -17.01 -2.11
C ASP A 144 -3.08 -16.79 -3.55
N LEU A 145 -3.13 -17.80 -4.42
CA LEU A 145 -2.73 -17.63 -5.82
C LEU A 145 -3.67 -16.71 -6.59
N ALA A 146 -4.99 -16.86 -6.41
CA ALA A 146 -5.96 -15.96 -7.01
C ALA A 146 -5.78 -14.52 -6.51
N LEU A 147 -5.46 -14.35 -5.22
CA LEU A 147 -5.09 -13.08 -4.63
C LEU A 147 -3.83 -12.52 -5.31
N ILE A 148 -2.70 -13.21 -5.25
CA ILE A 148 -1.40 -12.73 -5.78
C ILE A 148 -1.51 -12.34 -7.25
N HIS A 149 -2.11 -13.20 -8.08
CA HIS A 149 -2.30 -12.87 -9.51
C HIS A 149 -3.19 -11.64 -9.71
N SER A 150 -4.23 -11.47 -8.89
CA SER A 150 -5.10 -10.29 -8.96
C SER A 150 -4.35 -9.02 -8.57
N LEU A 151 -3.53 -9.08 -7.52
CA LEU A 151 -2.73 -7.95 -7.05
C LEU A 151 -1.68 -7.54 -8.10
N SER A 152 -0.93 -8.50 -8.64
CA SER A 152 0.11 -8.25 -9.66
C SER A 152 -0.46 -7.65 -10.94
N ALA A 153 -1.69 -8.03 -11.30
CA ALA A 153 -2.35 -7.54 -12.50
C ALA A 153 -2.81 -6.07 -12.42
N LEU A 154 -3.02 -5.53 -11.22
CA LEU A 154 -3.53 -4.18 -11.03
C LEU A 154 -2.43 -3.10 -11.15
N ASN A 155 -1.15 -3.47 -10.99
CA ASN A 155 0.05 -2.64 -11.23
C ASN A 155 -0.08 -1.16 -10.85
N LEU A 156 -0.43 -0.86 -9.60
CA LEU A 156 -0.76 0.49 -9.14
C LEU A 156 0.45 1.34 -8.72
N GLY A 157 1.67 0.89 -8.99
CA GLY A 157 2.91 1.52 -8.53
C GLY A 157 3.22 1.26 -7.06
N LYS A 158 4.35 1.82 -6.59
CA LYS A 158 4.83 1.74 -5.21
C LYS A 158 4.50 3.03 -4.43
N GLN A 159 4.24 2.87 -3.15
CA GLN A 159 4.13 3.94 -2.16
C GLN A 159 5.20 3.78 -1.09
N TYR A 160 5.57 4.93 -0.53
CA TYR A 160 6.52 5.10 0.55
C TYR A 160 5.73 5.68 1.72
N ALA A 161 5.73 4.97 2.84
CA ALA A 161 5.13 5.42 4.09
C ALA A 161 6.24 5.76 5.07
N ALA A 162 6.47 7.06 5.31
CA ALA A 162 7.36 7.52 6.38
C ALA A 162 6.64 7.37 7.72
N LEU A 163 7.16 6.51 8.60
CA LEU A 163 6.50 6.12 9.86
C LEU A 163 7.03 6.92 11.06
N THR A 164 8.24 7.46 10.96
CA THR A 164 8.92 8.16 12.05
C THR A 164 9.16 9.63 11.72
N GLU A 165 9.33 10.44 12.77
CA GLU A 165 9.80 11.83 12.63
C GLU A 165 11.17 11.91 11.95
N LYS A 166 12.03 10.91 12.17
CA LYS A 166 13.33 10.79 11.51
C LYS A 166 13.17 10.71 9.98
N ALA A 167 12.29 9.82 9.49
CA ALA A 167 11.99 9.74 8.06
C ALA A 167 11.34 11.01 7.53
N CYS A 168 10.41 11.61 8.29
CA CYS A 168 9.71 12.82 7.85
C CYS A 168 10.65 14.04 7.68
N LYS A 169 11.67 14.18 8.53
CA LYS A 169 12.69 15.24 8.42
C LYS A 169 13.56 15.15 7.16
N LYS A 170 13.62 13.97 6.53
CA LYS A 170 14.36 13.72 5.28
C LYS A 170 13.56 14.07 4.02
N ILE A 171 12.29 14.49 4.17
CA ILE A 171 11.39 14.85 3.08
C ILE A 171 11.40 16.36 2.86
N LYS A 172 11.66 16.80 1.64
CA LYS A 172 11.65 18.21 1.23
C LYS A 172 10.61 18.44 0.14
N ILE A 173 9.80 19.49 0.29
CA ILE A 173 8.88 19.92 -0.77
C ILE A 173 9.69 20.66 -1.83
N ILE A 174 9.70 20.12 -3.05
CA ILE A 174 10.31 20.76 -4.22
C ILE A 174 9.30 21.71 -4.88
N GLU A 175 8.05 21.25 -4.97
CA GLU A 175 7.01 21.95 -5.69
C GLU A 175 5.65 21.72 -5.04
N GLU A 176 4.81 22.75 -5.06
CA GLU A 176 3.41 22.72 -4.66
C GLU A 176 2.56 23.24 -5.82
N GLN A 177 1.51 22.50 -6.18
CA GLN A 177 0.59 22.90 -7.24
C GLN A 177 -0.87 22.72 -6.82
N GLU A 178 -1.70 23.70 -7.18
CA GLU A 178 -3.15 23.57 -7.10
C GLU A 178 -3.70 22.80 -8.32
N ILE A 179 -4.84 22.13 -8.13
CA ILE A 179 -5.49 21.40 -9.21
C ILE A 179 -6.59 22.27 -9.82
N SER A 180 -6.38 22.70 -11.06
CA SER A 180 -7.39 23.44 -11.83
C SER A 180 -8.67 22.62 -12.03
N GLU A 181 -9.81 23.29 -12.16
CA GLU A 181 -11.11 22.64 -12.34
C GLU A 181 -11.15 21.74 -13.59
N TYR A 182 -10.61 22.23 -14.71
CA TYR A 182 -10.49 21.44 -15.95
C TYR A 182 -9.72 20.12 -15.73
N ASN A 183 -8.62 20.17 -14.98
CA ASN A 183 -7.84 18.97 -14.67
C ASN A 183 -8.59 18.02 -13.73
N ARG A 184 -9.44 18.54 -12.82
CA ARG A 184 -10.23 17.70 -11.90
C ARG A 184 -11.18 16.80 -12.65
N ASP A 185 -11.91 17.32 -13.64
CA ASP A 185 -12.89 16.50 -14.36
C ASP A 185 -12.23 15.43 -15.22
N LYS A 186 -11.06 15.73 -15.80
CA LYS A 186 -10.24 14.72 -16.47
C LYS A 186 -9.78 13.63 -15.49
N LEU A 187 -9.32 14.01 -14.30
CA LEU A 187 -8.87 13.07 -13.27
C LEU A 187 -10.00 12.21 -12.70
N LYS A 188 -11.21 12.76 -12.53
CA LYS A 188 -12.39 11.99 -12.12
C LYS A 188 -12.72 10.90 -13.13
N ARG A 189 -12.81 11.25 -14.42
CA ARG A 189 -13.05 10.28 -15.51
C ARG A 189 -11.97 9.20 -15.53
N LEU A 190 -10.69 9.59 -15.41
CA LEU A 190 -9.59 8.62 -15.33
C LEU A 190 -9.73 7.69 -14.13
N SER A 191 -10.10 8.23 -12.96
CA SER A 191 -10.33 7.44 -11.74
C SER A 191 -11.46 6.41 -11.92
N GLU A 192 -12.53 6.78 -12.61
CA GLU A 192 -13.67 5.89 -12.89
C GLU A 192 -13.30 4.77 -13.86
N VAL A 193 -12.60 5.09 -14.94
CA VAL A 193 -12.12 4.11 -15.93
C VAL A 193 -11.17 3.11 -15.27
N ASN A 194 -10.16 3.60 -14.55
CA ASN A 194 -9.20 2.74 -13.84
C ASN A 194 -9.90 1.81 -12.84
N ARG A 195 -10.95 2.30 -12.17
CA ARG A 195 -11.75 1.49 -11.25
C ARG A 195 -12.51 0.38 -12.00
N SER A 196 -13.14 0.70 -13.12
CA SER A 196 -13.91 -0.26 -13.92
C SER A 196 -13.02 -1.36 -14.52
N GLU A 197 -11.89 -0.96 -15.12
CA GLU A 197 -10.93 -1.91 -15.71
C GLU A 197 -10.31 -2.83 -14.65
N GLY A 198 -9.93 -2.25 -13.50
CA GLY A 198 -9.41 -3.03 -12.38
C GLY A 198 -10.42 -4.04 -11.83
N ILE A 199 -11.72 -3.70 -11.84
CA ILE A 199 -12.78 -4.63 -11.43
C ILE A 199 -12.85 -5.83 -12.36
N ALA A 200 -12.99 -5.58 -13.67
CA ALA A 200 -13.13 -6.62 -14.68
C ALA A 200 -11.92 -7.58 -14.68
N LYS A 201 -10.70 -7.02 -14.64
CA LYS A 201 -9.46 -7.79 -14.64
C LYS A 201 -9.34 -8.69 -13.41
N ALA A 202 -9.65 -8.15 -12.23
CA ALA A 202 -9.60 -8.95 -10.99
C ALA A 202 -10.65 -10.09 -11.00
N GLU A 203 -11.84 -9.88 -11.55
CA GLU A 203 -12.86 -10.94 -11.64
C GLU A 203 -12.44 -12.06 -12.58
N GLU A 204 -11.87 -11.71 -13.73
CA GLU A 204 -11.35 -12.69 -14.69
C GLU A 204 -10.26 -13.56 -14.03
N ILE A 205 -9.31 -12.93 -13.35
CA ILE A 205 -8.22 -13.63 -12.67
C ILE A 205 -8.75 -14.51 -11.53
N CYS A 206 -9.63 -13.97 -10.69
CA CYS A 206 -10.26 -14.75 -9.62
C CYS A 206 -10.96 -15.99 -10.19
N ARG A 207 -11.66 -15.88 -11.33
CA ARG A 207 -12.31 -17.03 -12.00
C ARG A 207 -11.30 -18.04 -12.54
N LYS A 208 -10.20 -17.55 -13.12
CA LYS A 208 -9.14 -18.38 -13.70
C LYS A 208 -8.44 -19.23 -12.64
N TYR A 209 -8.09 -18.65 -11.49
CA TYR A 209 -7.30 -19.30 -10.44
C TYR A 209 -8.14 -19.84 -9.26
N ARG A 210 -9.48 -19.85 -9.37
CA ARG A 210 -10.41 -20.17 -8.24
C ARG A 210 -10.23 -21.54 -7.57
N ARG A 211 -9.44 -22.45 -8.14
CA ARG A 211 -9.20 -23.82 -7.60
C ARG A 211 -7.71 -24.11 -7.38
N GLU A 212 -6.87 -23.09 -7.42
CA GLU A 212 -5.42 -23.24 -7.29
C GLU A 212 -4.93 -22.49 -6.05
N GLY A 213 -4.01 -23.08 -5.29
CA GLY A 213 -3.47 -22.47 -4.06
C GLY A 213 -4.24 -22.89 -2.80
N GLN A 214 -4.12 -22.08 -1.75
CA GLN A 214 -4.66 -22.35 -0.43
C GLN A 214 -5.55 -21.21 0.04
N PHE A 215 -6.59 -21.53 0.81
CA PHE A 215 -7.42 -20.56 1.50
C PHE A 215 -6.71 -20.01 2.74
N PHE A 216 -7.18 -18.86 3.22
CA PHE A 216 -6.57 -18.20 4.36
C PHE A 216 -6.58 -19.07 5.64
N ASP A 217 -7.63 -19.83 5.90
CA ASP A 217 -7.71 -20.72 7.07
C ASP A 217 -6.76 -21.93 6.95
N GLU A 218 -6.52 -22.43 5.74
CA GLU A 218 -5.53 -23.48 5.46
C GLU A 218 -4.11 -22.97 5.71
N ILE A 219 -3.81 -21.73 5.32
CA ILE A 219 -2.53 -21.07 5.57
C ILE A 219 -2.32 -20.84 7.07
N LEU A 220 -3.36 -20.43 7.80
CA LEU A 220 -3.30 -20.28 9.26
C LEU A 220 -2.95 -21.61 9.94
N LYS A 221 -3.63 -22.71 9.59
CA LYS A 221 -3.36 -24.05 10.13
C LYS A 221 -1.95 -24.54 9.80
N ALA A 222 -1.42 -24.22 8.62
CA ALA A 222 -0.09 -24.63 8.21
C ALA A 222 1.03 -23.80 8.86
N GLY A 223 0.72 -22.58 9.32
CA GLY A 223 1.66 -21.67 9.99
C GLY A 223 1.66 -21.75 11.52
N GLU A 224 0.75 -22.53 12.11
CA GLU A 224 0.76 -22.95 13.52
C GLU A 224 1.89 -23.96 13.80
#